data_AF-A0A1Z4ECY9-F1
#
_entry.id   AF-A0A1Z4ECY9-F1
#
_cell.length_a   1.000
_cell.length_b   1.000
_cell.length_c   1.000
_cell.angle_alpha   90.00
_cell.angle_beta   90.00
_cell.angle_gamma   90.00
#
_symmetry.space_group_name_H-M   'P 1'
#
loop_
_entity.id
_entity.type
_entity.pdbx_description
1 polymer ?
#
loop_
_entity_poly.entity_id
_entity_poly.type
_entity_poly.pdbx_seq_one_letter_code
_entity_poly.pdbx_strand_id
1 'polypeptide(L)'
;MITGIAHTGVCVPDCEGAVAFYRDVLGLRVLSPPYVMAGNAIRNDMGELVSDPTMTAAIVGFPDGGDRVLEVIEYLNVDGADDVRRNGWKTSPRPGPRRSIGWAPR
;
A
#
# COMPACT_ATOMS: atom_id res chain seq x y z
N MET A 1 -26.20 -7.92 10.09
CA MET A 1 -25.29 -8.00 11.26
C MET A 1 -23.87 -7.87 10.75
N ILE A 2 -23.04 -7.01 11.34
CA ILE A 2 -21.61 -6.84 10.96
C ILE A 2 -20.79 -7.86 11.76
N THR A 3 -19.94 -8.63 11.09
CA THR A 3 -19.13 -9.69 11.71
C THR A 3 -17.71 -9.25 12.04
N GLY A 4 -17.23 -8.13 11.47
CA GLY A 4 -15.89 -7.59 11.70
C GLY A 4 -15.43 -6.66 10.58
N ILE A 5 -14.15 -6.33 10.61
CA ILE A 5 -13.44 -5.61 9.54
C ILE A 5 -12.57 -6.64 8.81
N ALA A 6 -12.80 -6.83 7.52
CA ALA A 6 -12.04 -7.79 6.72
C ALA A 6 -10.58 -7.34 6.50
N HIS A 7 -10.39 -6.05 6.18
CA HIS A 7 -9.08 -5.42 6.03
C HIS A 7 -9.25 -3.89 6.00
N THR A 8 -8.13 -3.17 6.01
CA THR A 8 -8.09 -1.74 5.67
C THR A 8 -7.36 -1.59 4.34
N GLY A 9 -7.94 -0.84 3.41
CA GLY A 9 -7.31 -0.48 2.13
C GLY A 9 -6.66 0.91 2.20
N VAL A 10 -5.46 1.05 1.64
CA VAL A 10 -4.74 2.34 1.57
C VAL A 10 -4.30 2.59 0.14
N CYS A 11 -4.69 3.75 -0.39
CA CYS A 11 -4.29 4.20 -1.72
C CYS A 11 -2.89 4.80 -1.68
N VAL A 12 -2.02 4.37 -2.58
CA VAL A 12 -0.64 4.82 -2.71
C VAL A 12 -0.31 5.14 -4.17
N PRO A 13 0.66 6.02 -4.42
CA PRO A 13 1.06 6.35 -5.79
C PRO A 13 2.05 5.36 -6.42
N ASP A 14 2.64 4.47 -5.62
CA ASP A 14 3.59 3.42 -6.03
C ASP A 14 3.38 2.21 -5.12
N CYS A 15 2.72 1.16 -5.65
CA CYS A 15 2.38 -0.03 -4.87
C CYS A 15 3.63 -0.81 -4.46
N GLU A 16 4.60 -0.97 -5.36
CA GLU A 16 5.82 -1.74 -5.07
C GLU A 16 6.68 -1.05 -4.02
N GLY A 17 6.86 0.27 -4.15
CA GLY A 17 7.57 1.08 -3.17
C GLY A 17 6.91 1.05 -1.78
N ALA A 18 5.59 1.13 -1.72
CA ALA A 18 4.84 1.02 -0.47
C ALA A 18 4.98 -0.38 0.16
N VAL A 19 4.88 -1.45 -0.63
CA VAL A 19 5.07 -2.82 -0.13
C VAL A 19 6.49 -3.02 0.41
N ALA A 20 7.51 -2.50 -0.27
CA ALA A 20 8.88 -2.54 0.22
C ALA A 20 9.01 -1.80 1.55
N PHE A 21 8.37 -0.64 1.72
CA PHE A 21 8.33 0.08 2.99
C PHE A 21 7.68 -0.74 4.11
N TYR A 22 6.48 -1.29 3.87
CA TYR A 22 5.76 -2.09 4.87
C TYR A 22 6.57 -3.34 5.28
N ARG A 23 7.24 -3.97 4.32
CA ARG A 23 8.09 -5.14 4.58
C ARG A 23 9.38 -4.79 5.31
N ASP A 24 10.16 -3.86 4.76
CA ASP A 24 11.55 -3.65 5.17
C ASP A 24 11.69 -2.70 6.36
N VAL A 25 10.73 -1.78 6.53
CA VAL A 25 10.77 -0.77 7.60
C VAL A 25 9.84 -1.16 8.74
N LEU A 26 8.62 -1.58 8.43
CA LEU A 26 7.61 -1.93 9.42
C LEU A 26 7.58 -3.42 9.79
N GLY A 27 8.35 -4.25 9.07
CA GLY A 27 8.48 -5.68 9.37
C GLY A 27 7.23 -6.50 9.07
N LEU A 28 6.33 -6.01 8.22
CA LEU A 28 5.16 -6.76 7.78
C LEU A 28 5.57 -7.85 6.78
N ARG A 29 4.76 -8.90 6.70
CA ARG A 29 4.90 -9.98 5.74
C ARG A 29 4.04 -9.69 4.50
N VAL A 30 4.62 -9.86 3.33
CA VAL A 30 3.87 -9.89 2.06
C VAL A 30 3.10 -11.21 1.98
N LEU A 31 1.77 -11.12 1.97
CA LEU A 31 0.87 -12.28 1.90
C LEU A 31 0.42 -12.52 0.45
N SER A 32 0.14 -11.42 -0.26
CA SER A 32 -0.10 -11.41 -1.70
C SER A 32 0.81 -10.36 -2.34
N PRO A 33 1.73 -10.74 -3.25
CA PRO A 33 2.62 -9.78 -3.90
C PRO A 33 1.83 -8.82 -4.81
N PRO A 34 2.41 -7.67 -5.19
CA PRO A 34 1.80 -6.76 -6.14
C PRO A 34 1.40 -7.47 -7.44
N TYR A 35 0.15 -7.34 -7.85
CA TYR A 35 -0.31 -7.76 -9.17
C TYR A 35 -1.34 -6.77 -9.72
N VAL A 36 -1.36 -6.65 -11.05
CA VAL A 36 -2.31 -5.78 -11.76
C VAL A 36 -3.65 -6.47 -11.86
N MET A 37 -4.68 -5.80 -11.37
CA MET A 37 -6.09 -6.13 -11.55
C MET A 37 -6.67 -5.21 -12.63
N ALA A 38 -7.11 -5.84 -13.70
CA ALA A 38 -7.72 -5.17 -14.85
C ALA A 38 -8.93 -5.97 -15.34
N GLY A 39 -9.76 -5.32 -16.17
CA GLY A 39 -10.86 -5.99 -16.84
C GLY A 39 -12.07 -6.25 -15.95
N ASN A 40 -12.85 -7.29 -16.27
CA ASN A 40 -14.16 -7.51 -15.66
C ASN A 40 -14.10 -7.81 -14.16
N ALA A 41 -13.00 -8.36 -13.65
CA ALA A 41 -12.84 -8.70 -12.24
C ALA A 41 -12.95 -7.46 -11.34
N ILE A 42 -12.27 -6.36 -11.71
CA ILE A 42 -12.31 -5.11 -10.95
C ILE A 42 -13.50 -4.22 -11.33
N ARG A 43 -13.99 -4.29 -12.57
CA ARG A 43 -15.23 -3.61 -12.95
C ARG A 43 -16.46 -4.14 -12.21
N ASN A 44 -16.53 -5.45 -11.96
CA ASN A 44 -17.66 -6.00 -11.21
C ASN A 44 -17.61 -5.65 -9.72
N ASP A 45 -16.42 -5.38 -9.18
CA ASP A 45 -16.22 -5.09 -7.76
C ASP A 45 -16.29 -3.58 -7.46
N MET A 46 -15.75 -2.76 -8.37
CA MET A 46 -15.59 -1.31 -8.19
C MET A 46 -16.23 -0.45 -9.29
N GLY A 47 -16.88 -1.03 -10.31
CA GLY A 47 -17.37 -0.32 -11.49
C GLY A 47 -18.43 0.77 -11.22
N GLU A 48 -19.18 0.62 -10.13
CA GLU A 48 -20.14 1.63 -9.66
C GLU A 48 -19.46 2.83 -8.97
N LEU A 49 -18.23 2.64 -8.49
CA LEU A 49 -17.43 3.67 -7.80
C LEU A 49 -16.43 4.34 -8.75
N VAL A 50 -15.88 3.60 -9.70
CA VAL A 50 -14.87 4.04 -10.67
C VAL A 50 -15.20 3.42 -12.02
N SER A 51 -15.30 4.23 -13.07
CA SER A 51 -15.84 3.83 -14.38
C SER A 51 -14.93 2.90 -15.20
N ASP A 52 -13.61 2.99 -15.05
CA ASP A 52 -12.66 2.02 -15.64
C ASP A 52 -11.45 1.80 -14.71
N PRO A 53 -11.64 1.07 -13.61
CA PRO A 53 -10.59 0.87 -12.64
C PRO A 53 -9.57 -0.10 -13.21
N THR A 54 -8.32 0.35 -13.29
CA THR A 54 -7.15 -0.53 -13.37
C THR A 54 -6.29 -0.21 -12.17
N MET A 55 -5.91 -1.23 -11.41
CA MET A 55 -5.12 -1.02 -10.19
C MET A 55 -4.09 -2.12 -9.98
N THR A 56 -2.97 -1.76 -9.37
CA THR A 56 -2.04 -2.72 -8.79
C THR A 56 -2.38 -2.84 -7.31
N ALA A 57 -2.58 -4.06 -6.79
CA ALA A 57 -2.74 -4.23 -5.36
C ALA A 57 -1.87 -5.34 -4.78
N ALA A 58 -1.59 -5.23 -3.49
CA ALA A 58 -0.87 -6.19 -2.69
C ALA A 58 -1.52 -6.29 -1.31
N ILE A 59 -1.30 -7.43 -0.64
CA ILE A 59 -1.77 -7.65 0.73
C ILE A 59 -0.57 -7.90 1.63
N VAL A 60 -0.46 -7.13 2.70
CA VAL A 60 0.54 -7.32 3.75
C VAL A 60 -0.13 -7.59 5.10
N GLY A 61 0.53 -8.34 5.97
CA GLY A 61 0.03 -8.68 7.29
C GLY A 61 1.15 -8.93 8.29
N PHE A 62 0.80 -9.32 9.51
CA PHE A 62 1.79 -9.52 10.56
C PHE A 62 2.55 -10.86 10.40
N PRO A 63 3.82 -10.94 10.85
CA PRO A 63 4.64 -12.15 10.70
C PRO A 63 4.12 -13.38 11.43
N ASP A 64 3.42 -13.18 12.55
CA ASP A 64 2.75 -14.21 13.36
C ASP A 64 1.48 -14.77 12.68
N GLY A 65 1.06 -14.17 11.57
CA GLY A 65 -0.15 -14.53 10.84
C GLY A 65 -1.41 -13.99 11.50
N GLY A 66 -2.55 -14.29 10.89
CA GLY A 66 -3.86 -13.81 11.35
C GLY A 66 -4.70 -13.22 10.22
N ASP A 67 -5.88 -12.74 10.57
CA ASP A 67 -6.87 -12.13 9.67
C ASP A 67 -6.68 -10.61 9.51
N ARG A 68 -5.79 -10.01 10.29
CA ARG A 68 -5.48 -8.57 10.25
C ARG A 68 -4.53 -8.28 9.11
N VAL A 69 -5.06 -7.75 8.02
CA VAL A 69 -4.29 -7.42 6.83
C VAL A 69 -4.53 -5.99 6.36
N LEU A 70 -3.54 -5.47 5.66
CA LEU A 70 -3.57 -4.19 4.97
C LEU A 70 -3.50 -4.45 3.47
N GLU A 71 -4.46 -3.90 2.74
CA GLU A 71 -4.44 -3.87 1.28
C GLU A 71 -3.79 -2.56 0.83
N VAL A 72 -2.80 -2.68 -0.05
CA VAL A 72 -2.06 -1.55 -0.62
C VAL A 72 -2.47 -1.43 -2.09
N ILE A 73 -3.02 -0.29 -2.49
CA ILE A 73 -3.69 -0.12 -3.78
C ILE A 73 -3.09 1.08 -4.52
N GLU A 74 -2.63 0.86 -5.75
CA GLU A 74 -2.26 1.92 -6.69
C GLU A 74 -3.27 1.94 -7.84
N TYR A 75 -4.03 3.02 -7.98
CA TYR A 75 -4.89 3.24 -9.13
C TYR A 75 -4.07 3.78 -10.31
N LEU A 76 -4.14 3.10 -11.45
CA LEU A 76 -3.28 3.40 -12.60
C LEU A 76 -3.90 4.42 -13.58
N ASN A 77 -5.24 4.49 -13.66
CA ASN A 77 -5.98 5.25 -14.67
C ASN A 77 -6.92 6.32 -14.07
N VAL A 78 -6.62 6.85 -12.88
CA VAL A 78 -7.45 7.90 -12.26
C VAL A 78 -6.84 9.29 -12.45
N ASP A 79 -7.69 10.28 -12.71
CA ASP A 79 -7.28 11.68 -12.85
C ASP A 79 -6.50 12.14 -11.60
N GLY A 80 -5.29 12.67 -11.80
CA GLY A 80 -4.38 13.09 -10.72
C GLY A 80 -3.21 12.13 -10.43
N ALA A 81 -3.23 10.90 -10.95
CA ALA A 81 -2.09 9.98 -10.85
C ALA A 81 -0.82 10.53 -11.55
N ASP A 82 -1.01 11.24 -12.65
CA ASP A 82 0.07 11.91 -13.39
C ASP A 82 0.71 13.06 -12.62
N ASP A 83 -0.03 13.71 -11.72
CA ASP A 83 0.47 14.86 -10.96
C ASP A 83 1.43 14.41 -9.85
N VAL A 84 1.22 13.21 -9.29
CA VAL A 84 2.16 12.59 -8.34
C VAL A 84 3.39 12.01 -9.05
N ARG A 85 3.23 11.41 -10.24
CA ARG A 85 4.35 10.91 -11.05
C ARG A 85 5.23 12.06 -11.58
N ARG A 86 4.65 13.21 -11.95
CA ARG A 86 5.40 14.41 -12.37
C ARG A 86 6.04 15.17 -11.22
N ASN A 87 5.35 15.29 -10.09
CA ASN A 87 5.87 16.00 -8.91
C ASN A 87 6.61 15.07 -7.94
N GLY A 88 7.10 13.94 -8.46
CA GLY A 88 7.69 12.79 -7.76
C GLY A 88 8.13 13.15 -6.37
N TRP A 89 7.44 12.56 -5.37
CA TRP A 89 7.69 12.67 -3.92
C TRP A 89 8.99 13.42 -3.67
N LYS A 90 8.90 14.75 -3.59
CA LYS A 90 10.07 15.58 -3.34
C LYS A 90 10.72 15.00 -2.11
N THR A 91 11.90 14.43 -2.32
CA THR A 91 12.65 13.67 -1.34
C THR A 91 12.56 14.39 0.00
N SER A 92 11.79 13.84 0.94
CA SER A 92 12.13 14.03 2.34
C SER A 92 13.64 13.75 2.42
N PRO A 93 14.44 14.63 3.04
CA PRO A 93 15.88 14.40 3.11
C PRO A 93 16.07 12.98 3.61
N ARG A 94 16.82 12.15 2.85
CA ARG A 94 17.25 10.85 3.35
C ARG A 94 17.72 11.10 4.78
N PRO A 95 17.18 10.42 5.81
CA PRO A 95 17.66 10.64 7.15
C PRO A 95 19.16 10.41 7.11
N GLY A 96 19.94 11.48 7.31
CA GLY A 96 21.39 11.39 7.45
C GLY A 96 21.71 10.38 8.54
N PRO A 97 22.94 9.85 8.59
CA PRO A 97 23.30 8.78 9.51
C PRO A 97 22.79 9.13 10.90
N ARG A 98 21.82 8.34 11.40
CA ARG A 98 21.17 8.56 12.68
C ARG A 98 22.30 8.61 13.71
N ARG A 99 22.58 9.79 14.27
CA ARG A 99 23.41 9.87 15.47
C ARG A 99 22.68 9.04 16.52
N SER A 100 23.37 8.03 17.03
CA SER A 100 22.91 7.15 18.10
C SER A 100 22.42 8.00 19.27
N ILE A 101 21.10 8.08 19.45
CA ILE A 101 20.55 8.54 20.72
C ILE A 101 20.52 7.30 21.62
N GLY A 102 21.47 7.26 22.56
CA GLY A 102 21.57 6.18 23.52
C GLY A 102 20.34 6.19 24.42
N TRP A 103 19.53 5.13 24.34
CA TRP A 103 18.49 4.86 25.31
C TRP A 103 19.12 4.06 26.45
N ALA A 104 19.41 4.74 27.57
CA ALA A 104 19.80 4.10 28.82
C ALA A 104 18.54 3.66 29.58
N PRO A 105 18.52 2.46 30.19
CA PRO A 105 17.33 1.96 30.87
C PRO A 105 17.19 2.60 32.26
N ARG A 106 15.94 2.81 32.68
CA ARG A 106 15.53 2.75 34.08
C ARG A 106 14.24 1.96 34.18
#